data_AF-A0A2T7Q1S5-F1
#
_entry.id   AF-A0A2T7Q1S5-F1
#
_cell.length_a   1.000
_cell.length_b   1.000
_cell.length_c   1.000
_cell.angle_alpha   90.00
_cell.angle_beta   90.00
_cell.angle_gamma   90.00
#
_symmetry.space_group_name_H-M   'P 1'
#
loop_
_entity.id
_entity.type
_entity.pdbx_description
1 polymer ?
#
loop_
_entity_poly.entity_id
_entity_poly.type
_entity_poly.pdbx_seq_one_letter_code
_entity_poly.pdbx_strand_id
1 'polypeptide(L)'
;MKILITYLVTLTIFTLSCFGQKSINLIMSIDNQIAVGSLSNIEITLINHDDIKESIEVSYYPGNLSISDSGYKKLLSADIKYMLLTFNYFENCKSGQKKYNYEIEVKKSWLENHFTVLNIYNTNKRQYKNVYMPLPSKNYTYEVIYPGGSVRRVTKKMLSNDCN
;
A
#
# COMPACT_ATOMS: atom_id res chain seq x y z
N MET A 1 7.21 -28.53 -44.69
CA MET A 1 5.98 -27.81 -44.25
C MET A 1 5.54 -28.20 -42.85
N LYS A 2 5.38 -29.49 -42.51
CA LYS A 2 4.96 -29.95 -41.16
C LYS A 2 5.89 -29.47 -40.03
N ILE A 3 7.22 -29.57 -40.19
CA ILE A 3 8.20 -29.13 -39.18
C ILE A 3 8.15 -27.62 -38.93
N LEU A 4 7.93 -26.82 -39.99
CA LEU A 4 7.82 -25.37 -39.89
C LEU A 4 6.57 -24.96 -39.10
N ILE A 5 5.46 -25.68 -39.31
CA ILE A 5 4.21 -25.48 -38.58
C ILE A 5 4.39 -25.85 -37.10
N THR A 6 5.11 -26.94 -36.79
CA THR A 6 5.38 -27.33 -35.40
C THR A 6 6.19 -26.28 -34.64
N TYR A 7 7.23 -25.70 -35.26
CA TYR A 7 8.00 -24.60 -34.65
C TYR A 7 7.19 -23.31 -34.49
N LEU A 8 6.29 -23.01 -35.43
CA LEU A 8 5.42 -21.84 -35.33
C LEU A 8 4.43 -21.99 -34.15
N VAL A 9 3.87 -23.19 -33.98
CA VAL A 9 2.94 -23.51 -32.89
C VAL A 9 3.62 -23.46 -31.52
N THR A 10 4.83 -24.03 -31.38
CA THR A 10 5.57 -23.98 -30.10
C THR A 10 6.01 -22.57 -29.73
N LEU A 11 6.39 -21.73 -30.71
CA LEU A 11 6.75 -20.33 -30.48
C LEU A 11 5.54 -19.51 -30.01
N THR A 12 4.35 -19.74 -30.57
CA THR A 12 3.12 -19.05 -30.13
C THR A 12 2.66 -19.44 -28.73
N ILE A 13 2.88 -20.68 -28.30
CA ILE A 13 2.53 -21.14 -26.94
C ILE A 13 3.45 -20.50 -25.90
N PHE A 14 4.73 -20.28 -26.22
CA PHE A 14 5.70 -19.68 -25.30
C PHE A 14 5.44 -18.17 -25.07
N THR A 15 4.88 -17.47 -26.06
CA THR A 15 4.52 -16.04 -25.92
C THR A 15 3.24 -15.78 -25.11
N LEU A 16 2.41 -16.81 -24.85
CA LEU A 16 1.16 -16.67 -24.09
C LEU A 16 1.37 -16.60 -22.57
N SER A 17 2.56 -16.94 -22.07
CA SER A 17 2.98 -16.64 -20.70
C SER A 17 3.37 -15.17 -20.52
N CYS A 18 2.57 -14.26 -21.06
CA CYS A 18 2.70 -12.84 -20.77
C CYS A 18 2.34 -12.63 -19.29
N PHE A 19 3.30 -12.18 -18.49
CA PHE A 19 3.09 -11.84 -17.08
C PHE A 19 2.19 -10.61 -17.01
N GLY A 20 0.88 -10.81 -16.90
CA GLY A 20 -0.05 -9.72 -16.70
C GLY A 20 0.21 -9.01 -15.37
N GLN A 21 0.05 -7.69 -15.38
CA GLN A 21 0.14 -6.84 -14.19
C GLN A 21 -1.21 -6.12 -14.01
N LYS A 22 -1.65 -6.02 -12.75
CA LYS A 22 -2.74 -5.15 -12.34
C LYS A 22 -2.17 -3.88 -11.73
N SER A 23 -2.88 -2.79 -11.99
CA SER A 23 -2.57 -1.49 -11.41
C SER A 23 -3.71 -1.09 -10.48
N ILE A 24 -3.35 -0.71 -9.25
CA ILE A 24 -4.26 -0.11 -8.28
C ILE A 24 -3.90 1.37 -8.19
N ASN A 25 -4.89 2.26 -8.32
CA ASN A 25 -4.65 3.69 -8.22
C ASN A 25 -4.52 4.11 -6.76
N LEU A 26 -3.27 4.12 -6.27
CA LEU A 26 -2.90 4.52 -4.92
C LEU A 26 -1.96 5.72 -4.97
N ILE A 27 -2.26 6.74 -4.19
CA ILE A 27 -1.38 7.88 -3.94
C ILE A 27 -1.00 7.86 -2.47
N MET A 28 0.29 7.76 -2.18
CA MET A 28 0.82 7.83 -0.82
C MET A 28 1.41 9.22 -0.55
N SER A 29 0.90 9.89 0.48
CA SER A 29 1.48 11.10 1.04
C SER A 29 1.98 10.83 2.45
N ILE A 30 3.19 11.30 2.75
CA ILE A 30 3.79 11.26 4.07
C ILE A 30 4.07 12.69 4.49
N ASP A 31 3.50 13.10 5.61
CA ASP A 31 3.61 14.45 6.16
C ASP A 31 3.26 15.56 5.14
N ASN A 32 2.13 15.38 4.43
CA ASN A 32 1.61 16.26 3.38
C ASN A 32 2.50 16.39 2.12
N GLN A 33 3.47 15.49 1.93
CA GLN A 33 4.25 15.41 0.70
C GLN A 33 3.96 14.09 0.00
N ILE A 34 3.77 14.11 -1.32
CA ILE A 34 3.64 12.87 -2.10
C ILE A 34 5.00 12.18 -2.08
N ALA A 35 5.01 10.90 -1.70
CA ALA A 35 6.24 10.13 -1.62
C ALA A 35 6.70 9.74 -3.03
N VAL A 36 7.73 10.42 -3.55
CA VAL A 36 8.32 10.20 -4.88
C VAL A 36 9.78 9.82 -4.72
N GLY A 37 10.16 8.62 -5.17
CA GLY A 37 11.56 8.15 -5.16
C GLY A 37 12.16 7.87 -3.77
N SER A 38 11.37 8.05 -2.70
CA SER A 38 11.80 7.91 -1.30
C SER A 38 11.30 6.63 -0.64
N LEU A 39 10.67 5.74 -1.40
CA LEU A 39 10.08 4.49 -0.91
C LEU A 39 10.88 3.28 -1.37
N SER A 40 11.00 2.27 -0.51
CA SER A 40 11.62 0.99 -0.87
C SER A 40 10.95 -0.18 -0.15
N ASN A 41 11.20 -1.40 -0.64
CA ASN A 41 10.71 -2.65 -0.06
C ASN A 41 9.20 -2.61 0.15
N ILE A 42 8.48 -2.23 -0.90
CA ILE A 42 7.03 -2.08 -0.86
C ILE A 42 6.43 -3.46 -1.10
N GLU A 43 5.70 -3.96 -0.12
CA GLU A 43 5.10 -5.28 -0.14
C GLU A 43 3.68 -5.23 0.40
N ILE A 44 2.84 -6.17 -0.06
CA ILE A 44 1.58 -6.47 0.60
C ILE A 44 1.76 -7.82 1.30
N THR A 45 1.79 -7.80 2.62
CA THR A 45 1.79 -9.02 3.45
C THR A 45 0.35 -9.47 3.67
N LEU A 46 0.07 -10.71 3.30
CA LEU A 46 -1.19 -11.41 3.52
C LEU A 46 -1.08 -12.25 4.79
N ILE A 47 -2.09 -12.14 5.65
CA ILE A 47 -2.22 -12.97 6.84
C ILE A 47 -3.53 -13.73 6.71
N ASN A 48 -3.45 -15.06 6.71
CA ASN A 48 -4.63 -15.93 6.66
C ASN A 48 -5.22 -16.18 8.06
N HIS A 49 -6.26 -16.99 8.13
CA HIS A 49 -6.90 -17.33 9.41
C HIS A 49 -6.03 -18.15 10.36
N ASP A 50 -5.06 -18.89 9.82
CA ASP A 50 -4.05 -19.66 10.57
C ASP A 50 -2.80 -18.82 10.93
N ASP A 51 -2.86 -17.50 10.74
CA ASP A 51 -1.77 -16.54 10.95
C ASP A 51 -0.49 -16.83 10.14
N ILE A 52 -0.61 -17.61 9.05
CA ILE A 52 0.43 -17.82 8.04
C ILE A 52 0.59 -16.54 7.23
N LYS A 53 1.86 -16.14 7.04
CA LYS A 53 2.24 -14.92 6.33
C LYS A 53 2.78 -15.22 4.95
N GLU A 54 2.29 -14.48 3.97
CA GLU A 54 2.81 -14.48 2.61
C GLU A 54 3.05 -13.03 2.16
N SER A 55 4.21 -12.72 1.60
CA SER A 55 4.51 -11.39 1.05
C SER A 55 4.37 -11.39 -0.47
N ILE A 56 3.73 -10.34 -0.99
CA ILE A 56 3.69 -10.04 -2.42
C ILE A 56 4.44 -8.73 -2.65
N GLU A 57 5.53 -8.80 -3.40
CA GLU A 57 6.24 -7.62 -3.86
C GLU A 57 5.39 -6.80 -4.82
N VAL A 58 5.41 -5.47 -4.64
CA VAL A 58 4.68 -4.53 -5.48
C VAL A 58 5.60 -3.39 -5.89
N SER A 59 5.38 -2.86 -7.09
CA SER A 59 6.06 -1.66 -7.57
C SER A 59 5.15 -0.45 -7.38
N TYR A 60 5.73 0.71 -7.06
CA TYR A 60 4.96 1.91 -6.84
C TYR A 60 5.56 3.12 -7.53
N TYR A 61 4.68 3.90 -8.15
CA TYR A 61 4.86 5.33 -8.39
C TYR A 61 3.53 6.02 -8.08
N PRO A 62 3.50 7.34 -7.81
CA PRO A 62 2.26 8.02 -7.43
C PRO A 62 1.12 7.77 -8.43
N GLY A 63 0.00 7.24 -7.92
CA GLY A 63 -1.17 6.89 -8.73
C GLY A 63 -1.13 5.47 -9.31
N ASN A 64 -0.09 4.68 -9.05
CA ASN A 64 0.01 3.31 -9.52
C ASN A 64 0.79 2.42 -8.54
N LEU A 65 0.07 1.50 -7.91
CA LEU A 65 0.61 0.33 -7.26
C LEU A 65 0.46 -0.86 -8.21
N SER A 66 1.56 -1.28 -8.81
CA SER A 66 1.61 -2.38 -9.78
C SER A 66 1.89 -3.70 -9.07
N ILE A 67 1.06 -4.69 -9.37
CA ILE A 67 1.11 -6.04 -8.79
C ILE A 67 0.97 -7.07 -9.91
N SER A 68 1.64 -8.22 -9.77
CA SER A 68 1.45 -9.33 -10.72
C SER A 68 0.00 -9.83 -10.69
N ASP A 69 -0.49 -10.35 -11.82
CA ASP A 69 -1.83 -10.94 -11.89
C ASP A 69 -2.02 -12.08 -10.87
N SER A 70 -0.99 -12.88 -10.64
CA SER A 70 -1.01 -13.94 -9.62
C SER A 70 -1.10 -13.36 -8.21
N GLY A 71 -0.34 -12.30 -7.92
CA GLY A 71 -0.41 -11.57 -6.66
C GLY A 71 -1.80 -10.96 -6.45
N TYR A 72 -2.36 -10.29 -7.46
CA TYR A 72 -3.68 -9.68 -7.39
C TYR A 72 -4.78 -10.71 -7.12
N LYS A 73 -4.73 -11.87 -7.81
CA LYS A 73 -5.66 -12.98 -7.55
C LYS A 73 -5.57 -13.48 -6.10
N LYS A 74 -4.36 -13.54 -5.54
CA LYS A 74 -4.18 -13.89 -4.12
C LYS A 74 -4.84 -12.85 -3.22
N LEU A 75 -4.68 -11.55 -3.46
CA LEU A 75 -5.32 -10.48 -2.66
C LEU A 75 -6.86 -10.64 -2.56
N LEU A 76 -7.48 -11.19 -3.59
CA LEU A 76 -8.93 -11.41 -3.64
C LEU A 76 -9.39 -12.70 -2.95
N SER A 77 -8.47 -13.56 -2.52
CA SER A 77 -8.79 -14.84 -1.86
C SER A 77 -9.66 -14.65 -0.62
N ALA A 78 -10.61 -15.57 -0.43
CA ALA A 78 -11.50 -15.58 0.73
C ALA A 78 -10.78 -15.97 2.04
N ASP A 79 -9.64 -16.65 1.96
CA ASP A 79 -8.87 -17.15 3.13
C ASP A 79 -8.03 -16.06 3.83
N ILE A 80 -8.04 -14.83 3.31
CA ILE A 80 -7.27 -13.73 3.89
C ILE A 80 -8.06 -13.07 5.03
N LYS A 81 -7.48 -13.12 6.23
CA LYS A 81 -7.99 -12.46 7.45
C LYS A 81 -7.77 -10.95 7.38
N TYR A 82 -6.55 -10.50 7.06
CA TYR A 82 -6.21 -9.10 6.79
C TYR A 82 -4.94 -8.96 5.93
N MET A 83 -4.74 -7.78 5.37
CA MET A 83 -3.61 -7.44 4.50
C MET A 83 -2.88 -6.22 5.05
N LEU A 84 -1.55 -6.21 4.95
CA LEU A 84 -0.70 -5.10 5.39
C LEU A 84 0.15 -4.60 4.22
N LEU A 85 -0.01 -3.34 3.84
CA LEU A 85 0.95 -2.64 2.99
C LEU A 85 2.13 -2.22 3.86
N THR A 86 3.30 -2.76 3.57
CA THR A 86 4.55 -2.48 4.28
C THR A 86 5.53 -1.81 3.34
N PHE A 87 6.26 -0.82 3.84
CA PHE A 87 7.31 -0.15 3.09
C PHE A 87 8.25 0.67 3.98
N ASN A 88 9.44 0.93 3.44
CA ASN A 88 10.36 1.90 3.99
C ASN A 88 10.14 3.27 3.35
N TYR A 89 10.28 4.34 4.13
CA TYR A 89 10.36 5.70 3.65
C TYR A 89 11.65 6.36 4.14
N PHE A 90 12.33 7.03 3.23
CA PHE A 90 13.58 7.72 3.49
C PHE A 90 13.37 9.23 3.41
N GLU A 91 13.50 9.90 4.56
CA GLU A 91 13.43 11.35 4.64
C GLU A 91 14.84 11.94 4.69
N ASN A 92 15.13 12.85 3.76
CA ASN A 92 16.38 13.60 3.78
C ASN A 92 16.29 14.74 4.81
N CYS A 93 17.08 14.64 5.87
CA CYS A 93 17.21 15.67 6.91
C CYS A 93 18.58 16.37 6.80
N LYS A 94 18.73 17.53 7.44
CA LYS A 94 20.02 18.24 7.52
C LYS A 94 21.15 17.37 8.09
N SER A 95 20.82 16.45 8.99
CA SER A 95 21.77 15.55 9.67
C SER A 95 21.95 14.20 8.96
N GLY A 96 21.50 14.08 7.71
CA GLY A 96 21.50 12.82 6.95
C GLY A 96 20.10 12.25 6.72
N GLN A 97 20.04 10.99 6.31
CA GLN A 97 18.78 10.35 5.95
C GLN A 97 18.16 9.62 7.15
N LYS A 98 16.87 9.82 7.39
CA LYS A 98 16.08 9.06 8.37
C LYS A 98 15.24 8.02 7.67
N LYS A 99 15.26 6.79 8.18
CA LYS A 99 14.43 5.69 7.71
C LYS A 99 13.20 5.53 8.61
N TYR A 100 12.03 5.44 8.01
CA TYR A 100 10.76 5.11 8.64
C TYR A 100 10.23 3.82 8.05
N ASN A 101 9.62 2.97 8.88
CA ASN A 101 8.95 1.76 8.44
C ASN A 101 7.46 1.92 8.70
N TYR A 102 6.65 1.77 7.66
CA TYR A 102 5.21 1.83 7.75
C TYR A 102 4.59 0.47 7.50
N GLU A 103 3.50 0.23 8.22
CA GLU A 103 2.64 -0.94 8.12
C GLU A 103 1.21 -0.42 8.22
N ILE A 104 0.45 -0.62 7.16
CA ILE A 104 -0.88 -0.03 6.99
C ILE A 104 -1.83 -1.13 6.55
N GLU A 105 -2.90 -1.31 7.30
CA GLU A 105 -3.92 -2.30 6.97
C GLU A 105 -4.64 -1.89 5.67
N VAL A 106 -4.56 -2.76 4.66
CA VAL A 106 -5.24 -2.57 3.37
C VAL A 106 -6.59 -3.25 3.43
N LYS A 107 -7.65 -2.50 3.09
CA LYS A 107 -8.99 -3.07 2.92
C LYS A 107 -9.18 -3.52 1.48
N LYS A 108 -9.89 -4.63 1.28
CA LYS A 108 -10.20 -5.15 -0.07
C LYS A 108 -10.82 -4.10 -0.99
N SER A 109 -11.66 -3.22 -0.44
CA SER A 109 -12.27 -2.11 -1.19
C SER A 109 -11.26 -1.16 -1.84
N TRP A 110 -10.04 -1.03 -1.32
CA TRP A 110 -9.01 -0.16 -1.92
C TRP A 110 -8.51 -0.72 -3.26
N LEU A 111 -8.62 -2.04 -3.45
CA LEU A 111 -8.20 -2.73 -4.68
C LEU A 111 -9.18 -2.49 -5.84
N GLU A 112 -10.40 -2.05 -5.53
CA GLU A 112 -11.51 -1.86 -6.48
C GLU A 112 -11.86 -0.38 -6.68
N ASN A 113 -11.48 0.48 -5.73
CA ASN A 113 -11.70 1.92 -5.82
C ASN A 113 -11.01 2.53 -7.04
N HIS A 114 -11.68 3.51 -7.67
CA HIS A 114 -11.11 4.28 -8.79
C HIS A 114 -9.81 5.01 -8.40
N PHE A 115 -9.72 5.43 -7.14
CA PHE A 115 -8.51 5.95 -6.52
C PHE A 115 -8.55 5.76 -5.01
N THR A 116 -7.39 5.69 -4.39
CA THR A 116 -7.20 5.77 -2.95
C THR A 116 -6.04 6.71 -2.65
N VAL A 117 -6.23 7.68 -1.76
CA VAL A 117 -5.18 8.54 -1.24
C VAL A 117 -4.92 8.16 0.20
N LEU A 118 -3.70 7.72 0.49
CA LEU A 118 -3.22 7.33 1.80
C LEU A 118 -2.34 8.46 2.37
N ASN A 119 -2.85 9.17 3.37
CA ASN A 119 -2.12 10.24 4.04
C ASN A 119 -1.56 9.75 5.36
N ILE A 120 -0.25 9.79 5.53
CA ILE A 120 0.45 9.29 6.70
C ILE A 120 1.06 10.46 7.44
N TYR A 121 0.85 10.52 8.76
CA TYR A 121 1.33 11.61 9.59
C TYR A 121 2.23 11.07 10.70
N ASN A 122 3.49 11.49 10.70
CA ASN A 122 4.45 11.16 11.74
C ASN A 122 4.13 11.96 13.01
N THR A 123 3.52 11.31 14.00
CA THR A 123 3.00 11.98 15.20
C THR A 123 4.09 12.44 16.17
N ASN A 124 5.35 12.10 15.91
CA ASN A 124 6.49 12.67 16.63
C ASN A 124 6.89 14.07 16.09
N LYS A 125 6.47 14.45 14.88
CA LYS A 125 6.76 15.78 14.32
C LYS A 125 5.92 16.85 15.00
N ARG A 126 6.52 18.03 15.22
CA ARG A 126 5.90 19.17 15.91
C ARG A 126 4.52 19.52 15.35
N GLN A 127 4.36 19.43 14.03
CA GLN A 127 3.10 19.75 13.34
C GLN A 127 1.96 18.77 13.63
N TYR A 128 2.25 17.50 13.98
CA TYR A 128 1.23 16.47 14.18
C TYR A 128 1.09 16.00 15.62
N LYS A 129 2.12 16.18 16.46
CA LYS A 129 2.16 15.66 17.84
C LYS A 129 0.99 16.11 18.72
N ASN A 130 0.47 17.32 18.48
CA ASN A 130 -0.63 17.89 19.25
C ASN A 130 -1.99 17.77 18.53
N VAL A 131 -1.99 17.27 17.29
CA VAL A 131 -3.20 17.15 16.47
C VAL A 131 -3.74 15.73 16.53
N TYR A 132 -2.86 14.74 16.33
CA TYR A 132 -3.25 13.35 16.16
C TYR A 132 -2.71 12.45 17.29
N MET A 133 -3.46 11.39 17.59
CA MET A 133 -2.96 10.27 18.37
C MET A 133 -2.25 9.26 17.43
N PRO A 134 -1.11 8.70 17.84
CA PRO A 134 -0.49 7.60 17.11
C PRO A 134 -1.39 6.36 17.13
N LEU A 135 -1.17 5.46 16.17
CA LEU A 135 -1.66 4.09 16.29
C LEU A 135 -0.97 3.37 17.45
N PRO A 136 -1.62 2.36 18.07
CA PRO A 136 -1.02 1.57 19.14
C PRO A 136 0.37 1.06 18.74
N SER A 137 1.37 1.30 19.59
CA SER A 137 2.77 0.89 19.39
C SER A 137 3.44 1.44 18.13
N LYS A 138 2.90 2.48 17.49
CA LYS A 138 3.52 3.16 16.34
C LYS A 138 3.74 4.65 16.65
N ASN A 139 4.57 5.32 15.84
CA ASN A 139 4.84 6.76 15.95
C ASN A 139 4.23 7.57 14.80
N TYR A 140 3.19 7.01 14.19
CA TYR A 140 2.46 7.61 13.08
C TYR A 140 0.97 7.25 13.19
N THR A 141 0.17 7.98 12.43
CA THR A 141 -1.21 7.62 12.12
C THR A 141 -1.46 7.83 10.63
N TYR A 142 -2.63 7.45 10.13
CA TYR A 142 -2.96 7.65 8.72
C TYR A 142 -4.44 7.92 8.49
N GLU A 143 -4.75 8.61 7.41
CA GLU A 143 -6.09 8.83 6.87
C GLU A 143 -6.17 8.31 5.45
N VAL A 144 -7.39 8.03 5.00
CA VAL A 144 -7.64 7.44 3.67
C VAL A 144 -8.76 8.21 3.01
N ILE A 145 -8.57 8.61 1.75
CA ILE A 145 -9.59 9.28 0.93
C ILE A 145 -9.83 8.42 -0.31
N TYR A 146 -11.09 8.25 -0.69
CA TYR A 146 -11.53 7.47 -1.84
C TYR A 146 -12.84 8.07 -2.39
N PRO A 147 -13.32 7.71 -3.60
CA PRO A 147 -14.51 8.33 -4.19
C PRO A 147 -15.76 8.34 -3.30
N GLY A 148 -15.94 7.29 -2.49
CA GLY A 148 -17.08 7.15 -1.59
C GLY A 148 -16.95 7.87 -0.24
N GLY A 149 -15.82 8.53 0.05
CA GLY A 149 -15.64 9.26 1.30
C GLY A 149 -14.21 9.25 1.83
N SER A 150 -14.07 9.39 3.15
CA SER A 150 -12.76 9.38 3.81
C SER A 150 -12.82 8.75 5.18
N VAL A 151 -11.80 7.95 5.52
CA VAL A 151 -11.52 7.54 6.89
C VAL A 151 -10.63 8.61 7.52
N ARG A 152 -11.24 9.47 8.34
CA ARG A 152 -10.55 10.53 9.08
C ARG A 152 -10.13 10.06 10.45
N ARG A 153 -9.02 10.58 10.97
CA ARG A 153 -8.58 10.31 12.33
C ARG A 153 -9.23 11.28 13.29
N VAL A 154 -9.72 10.77 14.42
CA VAL A 154 -10.17 11.61 15.51
C VAL A 154 -8.98 12.41 16.02
N THR A 155 -9.15 13.73 16.08
CA THR A 155 -8.11 14.64 16.57
C THR A 155 -8.18 14.74 18.09
N LYS A 156 -7.06 15.07 18.73
CA LYS A 156 -7.01 15.29 20.19
C LYS A 156 -7.99 16.37 20.66
N LYS A 157 -8.23 17.39 19.82
CA LYS A 157 -9.21 18.45 20.09
C LYS A 157 -10.66 17.94 20.09
N MET A 158 -10.98 16.95 19.26
CA MET A 158 -12.32 16.34 19.26
C MET A 158 -12.54 15.55 20.55
N LEU A 159 -11.55 14.77 20.98
CA LEU A 159 -11.61 14.01 22.24
C LEU A 159 -11.74 14.90 23.48
N SER A 160 -11.17 16.11 23.48
CA SER A 160 -11.31 17.04 24.61
C SER A 160 -12.69 17.69 24.70
N ASN A 161 -13.50 17.59 23.65
CA ASN A 161 -14.83 18.20 23.57
C ASN A 161 -15.97 17.17 23.76
N ASP A 162 -15.65 15.88 23.91
CA ASP A 162 -16.63 14.83 24.16
C ASP A 162 -17.02 14.89 25.65
N CYS A 163 -18.15 15.55 25.94
CA CYS A 163 -18.82 15.70 27.23
C CYS A 163 -17.97 16.32 28.37
N ASN A 164 -17.84 17.65 28.34
CA ASN A 164 -17.85 18.46 29.57
C ASN A 164 -19.27 18.97 29.83
#